data_AF-A0A2U1PRD2-F1
#
_entry.id   AF-A0A2U1PRD2-F1
#
_cell.length_a   1.000
_cell.length_b   1.000
_cell.length_c   1.000
_cell.angle_alpha   90.00
_cell.angle_beta   90.00
_cell.angle_gamma   90.00
#
_symmetry.space_group_name_H-M   'P 1'
#
loop_
_entity.id
_entity.type
_entity.pdbx_description
1 polymer ?
#
loop_
_entity_poly.entity_id
_entity_poly.type
_entity_poly.pdbx_seq_one_letter_code
_entity_poly.pdbx_strand_id
1 'polypeptide(L)'
;MEKPIKMGIVPTMAGIEEEFVSISVKRLRKRQMSNFFLCLMVSQGVPMIYMGDEYGHTKGGNNNTYCHDNQMNYFHWDKKE
;
A
#
# COMPACT_ATOMS: atom_id res chain seq x y z
N MET A 1 -11.39 20.38 22.90
CA MET A 1 -12.15 20.57 21.66
C MET A 1 -11.40 19.85 20.55
N GLU A 2 -11.94 18.67 20.26
CA GLU A 2 -11.72 17.71 19.17
C GLU A 2 -10.50 17.89 18.26
N LYS A 3 -9.54 16.96 18.41
CA LYS A 3 -8.54 16.67 17.37
C LYS A 3 -9.29 16.12 16.16
N PRO A 4 -9.00 16.57 14.92
CA PRO A 4 -9.69 16.09 13.75
C PRO A 4 -9.46 14.59 13.60
N ILE A 5 -10.54 13.82 13.65
CA ILE A 5 -10.56 12.40 13.33
C ILE A 5 -10.10 12.28 11.88
N LYS A 6 -8.85 11.87 11.67
CA LYS A 6 -8.37 11.47 10.35
C LYS A 6 -9.14 10.20 9.99
N MET A 7 -10.21 10.35 9.23
CA MET A 7 -10.91 9.25 8.59
C MET A 7 -10.06 8.75 7.42
N GLY A 8 -8.89 8.20 7.75
CA GLY A 8 -8.05 7.47 6.82
C GLY A 8 -8.52 6.04 6.82
N ILE A 9 -9.26 5.64 5.80
CA ILE A 9 -9.39 4.21 5.48
C ILE A 9 -7.97 3.76 5.20
N VAL A 10 -7.34 2.94 6.04
CA VAL A 10 -5.95 2.43 5.91
C VAL A 10 -6.02 1.01 5.31
N PRO A 11 -5.11 0.54 4.42
CA PRO A 11 -5.30 -0.74 3.76
C PRO A 11 -5.05 -1.85 4.79
N THR A 12 -6.12 -2.55 5.15
CA THR A 12 -6.19 -3.56 6.20
C THR A 12 -5.67 -4.92 5.73
N MET A 13 -4.43 -5.02 5.24
CA MET A 13 -3.86 -6.34 4.90
C MET A 13 -3.47 -7.19 6.12
N ALA A 14 -3.92 -6.83 7.33
CA ALA A 14 -3.80 -7.64 8.54
C ALA A 14 -4.78 -7.24 9.67
N GLY A 15 -5.86 -6.49 9.37
CA GLY A 15 -6.87 -6.09 10.37
C GLY A 15 -6.40 -5.14 11.50
N ILE A 16 -5.18 -4.59 11.44
CA ILE A 16 -4.62 -3.68 12.46
C ILE A 16 -4.26 -2.33 11.81
N GLU A 17 -4.78 -1.25 12.39
CA GLU A 17 -4.48 0.14 12.04
C GLU A 17 -2.98 0.43 12.21
N GLU A 18 -2.39 1.16 11.24
CA GLU A 18 -0.94 1.28 11.09
C GLU A 18 -0.18 1.88 12.28
N GLU A 19 -0.87 2.60 13.16
CA GLU A 19 -0.26 3.33 14.27
C GLU A 19 0.35 2.42 15.35
N PHE A 20 -0.06 1.14 15.44
CA PHE A 20 0.44 0.18 16.45
C PHE A 20 0.69 -1.23 15.91
N VAL A 21 1.41 -1.34 14.78
CA VAL A 21 1.66 -2.63 14.13
C VAL A 21 2.94 -3.31 14.63
N SER A 22 2.81 -4.53 15.15
CA SER A 22 3.92 -5.37 15.62
C SER A 22 4.87 -5.80 14.49
N ILE A 23 6.12 -6.16 14.85
CA ILE A 23 7.15 -6.61 13.90
C ILE A 23 6.67 -7.83 13.09
N SER A 24 5.93 -8.75 13.72
CA SER A 24 5.39 -9.94 13.06
C SER A 24 4.40 -9.59 11.95
N VAL A 25 3.55 -8.58 12.14
CA VAL A 25 2.60 -8.13 11.13
C VAL A 25 3.30 -7.45 9.96
N LYS A 26 4.32 -6.62 10.20
CA LYS A 26 5.13 -6.01 9.12
C LYS A 26 5.81 -7.09 8.26
N ARG A 27 6.37 -8.13 8.90
CA ARG A 27 6.96 -9.28 8.20
C ARG A 27 5.92 -10.04 7.38
N LEU A 28 4.72 -10.24 7.92
CA LEU A 28 3.62 -10.89 7.21
C LEU A 28 3.20 -10.10 5.97
N ARG A 29 3.05 -8.77 6.09
CA ARG A 29 2.70 -7.88 4.96
C ARG A 29 3.73 -7.96 3.84
N LYS A 30 5.02 -7.85 4.17
CA LYS A 30 6.10 -7.99 3.18
C LYS A 30 6.02 -9.33 2.44
N ARG A 31 5.76 -10.43 3.17
CA ARG A 31 5.60 -11.75 2.56
C ARG A 31 4.38 -11.82 1.64
N GLN A 32 3.25 -11.24 2.04
CA GLN A 32 2.05 -11.22 1.20
C GLN A 32 2.26 -10.43 -0.08
N MET A 33 2.91 -9.27 -0.02
CA MET A 33 3.25 -8.47 -1.21
C MET A 33 4.09 -9.30 -2.21
N SER A 34 5.13 -10.00 -1.73
CA SER A 34 5.93 -10.89 -2.57
C SER A 34 5.12 -12.05 -3.15
N ASN A 35 4.20 -12.63 -2.39
CA ASN A 35 3.34 -13.71 -2.87
C ASN A 35 2.41 -13.24 -4.00
N PHE A 36 1.78 -12.07 -3.86
CA PHE A 36 0.92 -11.52 -4.91
C PHE A 36 1.72 -11.16 -6.17
N PHE A 37 2.91 -10.59 -6.00
CA PHE A 37 3.80 -10.31 -7.12
C PHE A 37 4.21 -11.59 -7.85
N LEU A 38 4.58 -12.64 -7.11
CA LEU A 38 4.90 -13.94 -7.68
C LEU A 38 3.71 -14.54 -8.45
N CYS A 39 2.52 -14.52 -7.85
CA CYS A 39 1.30 -14.98 -8.51
C CYS A 39 1.04 -14.23 -9.83
N LEU A 40 1.19 -12.91 -9.84
CA LEU A 40 1.01 -12.10 -11.04
C LEU A 40 2.01 -12.47 -12.15
N MET A 41 3.28 -12.70 -11.79
CA MET A 41 4.35 -12.97 -12.76
C MET A 41 4.35 -14.42 -13.30
N VAL A 42 3.82 -15.38 -12.53
CA VAL A 42 3.80 -16.80 -12.90
C VAL A 42 2.49 -17.21 -13.59
N SER A 43 1.42 -16.43 -13.43
CA SER A 43 0.14 -16.69 -14.08
C SER A 43 0.23 -16.54 -15.60
N GLN A 44 -0.54 -17.36 -16.33
CA GLN A 44 -0.62 -17.28 -17.79
C GLN A 44 -1.30 -15.97 -18.20
N GLY A 45 -0.69 -15.23 -19.12
CA GLY A 45 -1.19 -13.95 -19.63
C GLY A 45 -0.12 -12.87 -19.69
N VAL A 46 -0.55 -11.61 -19.88
CA VAL A 46 0.33 -10.44 -19.83
C VAL A 46 0.14 -9.76 -18.47
N PRO A 47 1.16 -9.70 -17.60
CA PRO A 47 1.04 -9.08 -16.30
C PRO A 47 0.89 -7.56 -16.44
N MET A 48 0.03 -6.97 -15.61
CA MET A 48 -0.12 -5.52 -15.47
C MET A 48 0.24 -5.12 -14.04
N ILE A 49 1.19 -4.19 -13.91
CA ILE A 49 1.66 -3.67 -12.62
C ILE A 49 1.13 -2.24 -12.44
N TYR A 50 0.58 -1.96 -11.26
CA TYR A 50 0.14 -0.61 -10.92
C TYR A 50 1.31 0.25 -10.45
N MET A 51 1.29 1.54 -10.81
CA MET A 51 2.37 2.47 -10.46
C MET A 51 2.59 2.53 -8.95
N GLY A 52 3.82 2.25 -8.52
CA GLY A 52 4.24 2.32 -7.13
C GLY A 52 4.17 0.98 -6.39
N ASP A 53 3.53 -0.05 -6.95
CA ASP A 53 3.51 -1.39 -6.35
C ASP A 53 4.92 -1.98 -6.24
N GLU A 54 5.87 -1.55 -7.08
CA GLU A 54 7.24 -2.05 -7.11
C GLU A 54 8.07 -1.68 -5.86
N TYR A 55 7.71 -0.61 -5.15
CA TYR A 55 8.34 -0.20 -3.88
C TYR A 55 7.35 -0.19 -2.70
N GLY A 56 6.11 -0.63 -2.92
CA GLY A 56 5.08 -0.67 -1.87
C GLY A 56 4.47 0.70 -1.56
N HIS A 57 4.12 1.47 -2.59
CA HIS A 57 3.45 2.76 -2.45
C HIS A 57 2.17 2.66 -1.60
N THR A 58 1.96 3.65 -0.73
CA THR A 58 0.78 3.70 0.14
C THR A 58 -0.01 4.98 -0.10
N LYS A 59 -1.32 4.83 -0.23
CA LYS A 59 -2.28 5.93 -0.30
C LYS A 59 -2.94 6.21 1.05
N GLY A 60 -2.30 5.76 2.13
CA GLY A 60 -2.89 5.76 3.47
C GLY A 60 -4.19 4.98 3.55
N GLY A 61 -4.39 4.03 2.62
CA GLY A 61 -5.55 3.15 2.40
C GLY A 61 -6.75 3.73 1.70
N ASN A 62 -6.64 4.97 1.21
CA ASN A 62 -7.64 5.50 0.31
C ASN A 62 -7.61 4.70 -1.01
N ASN A 63 -8.65 3.92 -1.27
CA ASN A 63 -8.80 3.12 -2.49
C ASN A 63 -9.37 3.93 -3.66
N ASN A 64 -9.76 5.19 -3.45
CA ASN A 64 -10.33 6.07 -4.47
C ASN A 64 -9.69 7.46 -4.43
N THR A 65 -8.48 7.58 -4.97
CA THR A 65 -7.71 8.83 -4.96
C THR A 65 -7.95 9.74 -6.16
N TYR A 66 -9.10 9.66 -6.84
CA TYR A 66 -9.34 10.35 -8.11
C TYR A 66 -9.18 11.89 -8.06
N CYS A 67 -9.57 12.54 -6.96
CA CYS A 67 -9.52 13.99 -6.78
C CYS A 67 -8.21 14.53 -6.17
N HIS A 68 -7.21 13.67 -5.94
CA HIS A 68 -6.03 14.06 -5.17
C HIS A 68 -4.84 14.36 -6.08
N ASP A 69 -4.57 15.64 -6.33
CA ASP A 69 -3.32 16.07 -6.97
C ASP A 69 -2.25 16.35 -5.90
N ASN A 70 -1.74 15.28 -5.30
CA ASN A 70 -0.73 15.36 -4.25
C ASN A 70 0.11 14.08 -4.16
N GLN A 71 0.98 14.04 -3.16
CA GLN A 71 1.90 12.94 -2.87
C GLN A 71 1.25 11.54 -2.85
N MET A 72 -0.05 11.40 -2.57
CA MET A 72 -0.75 10.11 -2.64
C MET A 72 -0.78 9.51 -4.04
N ASN A 73 -0.80 10.35 -5.08
CA ASN A 73 -0.83 9.92 -6.48
C ASN A 73 0.51 10.14 -7.19
N TYR A 74 1.48 10.77 -6.54
CA TYR A 74 2.80 11.01 -7.14
C TYR A 74 3.70 9.78 -6.99
N PHE A 75 4.60 9.64 -7.96
CA PHE A 75 5.65 8.64 -7.89
C PHE A 75 6.76 9.08 -6.94
N HIS A 76 7.04 8.29 -5.91
CA HIS A 76 8.11 8.55 -4.94
C HIS A 76 9.44 7.96 -5.41
N TRP A 77 10.20 8.72 -6.20
CA TRP A 77 11.52 8.32 -6.70
C TRP A 77 12.54 8.13 -5.58
N ASP A 78 12.39 8.88 -4.49
CA ASP A 78 13.22 8.82 -3.28
C ASP A 78 13.10 7.50 -2.50
N LYS A 79 12.01 6.75 -2.71
CA LYS A 79 11.77 5.45 -2.03
C LYS A 79 12.26 4.24 -2.82
N LYS A 80 12.85 4.46 -4.01
CA LYS A 80 13.30 3.39 -4.91
C LYS A 80 14.73 2.90 -4.61
N GLU A 81 15.45 3.56 -3.70
CA GLU A 81 16.83 3.23 -3.30
C GLU A 81 16.90 2.29 -2.08
#